data_AF-A0A1W9NWZ3-F1
#
_entry.id   AF-A0A1W9NWZ3-F1
#
_cell.length_a   1.000
_cell.length_b   1.000
_cell.length_c   1.000
_cell.angle_alpha   90.00
_cell.angle_beta   90.00
_cell.angle_gamma   90.00
#
_symmetry.space_group_name_H-M   'P 1'
#
loop_
_entity.id
_entity.type
_entity.pdbx_description
1 polymer ?
#
loop_
_entity_poly.entity_id
_entity_poly.type
_entity_poly.pdbx_seq_one_letter_code
_entity_poly.pdbx_strand_id
1 'polypeptide(L)'
;MPNLKLKIAICNLWRKRTVRILLTTIIIIAAGGYLLIGRPAVRLLRDGQTAIKSARELKAAIKEQNLSKIEGKTTQIQDSIAKLRQDIRAFSFIQHLPRLNTYYYDANHLLNAGGYAAEAVQISLKGLEPYASVLGLKEDAQPISTQEKVA
;
A
#
# COMPACT_ATOMS: atom_id res chain seq x y z
N MET A 1 -41.13 -30.32 48.88
CA MET A 1 -40.03 -30.59 47.92
C MET A 1 -39.76 -29.32 47.11
N PRO A 2 -38.57 -28.68 47.18
CA PRO A 2 -38.37 -27.41 46.51
C PRO A 2 -38.19 -27.60 44.99
N ASN A 3 -39.30 -27.43 44.28
CA ASN A 3 -39.50 -26.98 42.89
C ASN A 3 -38.35 -27.17 41.88
N LEU A 4 -38.23 -28.40 41.36
CA LEU A 4 -37.31 -28.79 40.28
C LEU A 4 -37.45 -27.94 39.00
N LYS A 5 -38.68 -27.49 38.68
CA LYS A 5 -38.96 -26.63 37.50
C LYS A 5 -38.28 -25.26 37.59
N LEU A 6 -38.14 -24.71 38.80
CA LEU A 6 -37.49 -23.41 39.03
C LEU A 6 -35.98 -23.49 38.75
N LYS A 7 -35.32 -24.56 39.21
CA LYS A 7 -33.89 -24.79 38.95
C LYS A 7 -33.59 -24.95 37.45
N ILE A 8 -34.44 -25.67 36.71
CA ILE A 8 -34.27 -25.86 35.26
C ILE A 8 -34.49 -24.55 34.50
N ALA A 9 -35.50 -23.75 34.87
CA ALA A 9 -35.78 -22.47 34.25
C ALA A 9 -34.64 -21.46 34.46
N ILE A 10 -34.08 -21.40 35.68
CA ILE A 10 -32.91 -20.57 35.99
C ILE A 10 -31.69 -21.04 35.19
N CYS A 11 -31.42 -22.35 35.14
CA CYS A 11 -30.29 -22.90 34.37
C CYS A 11 -30.39 -22.57 32.87
N ASN A 12 -31.59 -22.63 32.27
CA ASN A 12 -31.82 -22.25 30.88
C ASN A 12 -31.68 -20.73 30.65
N LEU A 13 -32.10 -19.89 31.61
CA LEU A 13 -31.95 -18.44 31.52
C LEU A 13 -30.48 -18.00 31.57
N TRP A 14 -29.68 -18.62 32.46
CA TRP A 14 -28.24 -18.37 32.55
C TRP A 14 -27.50 -18.89 31.31
N ARG A 15 -27.87 -20.07 30.77
CA ARG A 15 -27.37 -20.59 29.49
C ARG A 15 -27.66 -19.65 28.31
N LYS A 16 -28.87 -19.09 28.22
CA LYS A 16 -29.24 -18.14 27.16
C LYS A 16 -28.52 -16.79 27.28
N ARG A 17 -28.14 -16.38 28.49
CA ARG A 17 -27.34 -15.16 28.73
C ARG A 17 -25.87 -15.39 28.36
N THR A 18 -25.27 -16.50 28.77
CA THR A 18 -23.87 -16.82 28.43
C THR A 18 -23.68 -17.03 26.94
N VAL A 19 -24.59 -17.74 26.26
CA VAL A 19 -24.55 -17.92 24.79
C VAL A 19 -24.66 -16.58 24.05
N ARG A 20 -25.52 -15.65 24.51
CA ARG A 20 -25.60 -14.30 23.92
C ARG A 20 -24.30 -13.52 24.09
N ILE A 21 -23.71 -13.54 25.28
CA ILE A 21 -22.45 -12.85 25.56
C ILE A 21 -21.33 -13.42 24.67
N LEU A 22 -21.23 -14.75 24.56
CA LEU A 22 -20.24 -15.40 23.70
C LEU A 22 -20.43 -15.02 22.23
N LEU A 23 -21.67 -15.03 21.71
CA LEU A 23 -21.96 -14.60 20.35
C LEU A 23 -21.58 -13.14 20.09
N THR A 24 -21.92 -12.23 21.01
CA THR A 24 -21.53 -10.82 20.88
C THR A 24 -20.02 -10.63 20.88
N THR A 25 -19.30 -11.35 21.75
CA THR A 25 -17.83 -11.29 21.81
C THR A 25 -17.20 -11.80 20.52
N ILE A 26 -17.70 -12.91 19.96
CA ILE A 26 -17.23 -13.44 18.67
C ILE A 26 -17.43 -12.41 17.54
N ILE A 27 -18.60 -11.76 17.49
CA ILE A 27 -18.89 -10.73 16.48
C ILE A 27 -17.94 -9.54 16.62
N ILE A 28 -17.66 -9.08 17.84
CA ILE A 28 -16.73 -7.97 18.10
C ILE A 28 -15.31 -8.34 17.67
N ILE A 29 -14.85 -9.55 17.98
CA ILE A 29 -13.53 -10.03 17.57
C ILE A 29 -13.44 -10.12 16.04
N ALA A 30 -14.47 -10.66 15.38
CA ALA A 30 -14.52 -10.75 13.93
C ALA A 30 -14.52 -9.38 13.25
N ALA A 31 -15.31 -8.42 13.78
CA ALA A 31 -15.34 -7.05 13.29
C ALA A 31 -13.99 -6.34 13.50
N GLY A 32 -13.38 -6.49 14.68
CA GLY A 32 -12.06 -5.96 14.99
C GLY A 32 -10.97 -6.53 14.09
N GLY A 33 -10.96 -7.85 13.87
CA GLY A 33 -10.03 -8.51 12.96
C GLY A 33 -10.18 -8.03 11.52
N TYR A 34 -11.41 -7.87 11.03
CA TYR A 34 -11.66 -7.33 9.70
C TYR A 34 -11.15 -5.89 9.54
N LEU A 35 -11.39 -5.03 10.54
CA LEU A 35 -10.95 -3.63 10.49
C LEU A 35 -9.43 -3.48 10.61
N LEU A 36 -8.80 -4.27 11.48
CA LEU A 36 -7.37 -4.16 11.78
C LEU A 36 -6.46 -4.91 10.80
N ILE A 37 -6.94 -6.01 10.20
CA ILE A 37 -6.14 -6.87 9.30
C ILE A 37 -6.71 -6.86 7.88
N GLY A 38 -8.03 -7.05 7.75
CA GLY A 38 -8.67 -7.17 6.44
C GLY A 38 -8.56 -5.91 5.58
N ARG A 39 -8.92 -4.74 6.14
CA ARG A 39 -8.83 -3.46 5.43
C ARG A 39 -7.42 -3.09 4.99
N PRO A 40 -6.37 -3.12 5.85
CA PRO A 40 -5.02 -2.82 5.40
C PRO A 40 -4.49 -3.86 4.42
N ALA A 41 -4.91 -5.13 4.50
CA ALA A 41 -4.48 -6.15 3.55
C ALA A 41 -4.98 -5.86 2.13
N VAL A 42 -6.27 -5.50 1.98
CA VAL A 42 -6.83 -5.12 0.68
C VAL A 42 -6.14 -3.87 0.13
N ARG A 43 -5.85 -2.89 1.00
CA ARG A 43 -5.15 -1.67 0.60
C ARG A 43 -3.74 -1.98 0.10
N LEU A 44 -2.99 -2.81 0.83
CA LEU A 44 -1.64 -3.23 0.47
C LEU A 44 -1.60 -3.88 -0.92
N LEU A 45 -2.57 -4.76 -1.22
CA LEU A 45 -2.68 -5.41 -2.53
C LEU A 45 -2.95 -4.41 -3.65
N ARG A 46 -3.89 -3.48 -3.43
CA ARG A 46 -4.25 -2.45 -4.41
C ARG A 46 -3.09 -1.50 -4.69
N ASP A 47 -2.42 -1.03 -3.63
CA ASP A 47 -1.31 -0.10 -3.73
C ASP A 47 -0.09 -0.80 -4.36
N GLY A 48 0.09 -2.11 -4.12
CA GLY A 48 1.09 -2.94 -4.78
C GLY A 48 0.87 -3.08 -6.28
N GLN A 49 -0.37 -3.32 -6.70
CA GLN A 49 -0.73 -3.33 -8.12
C GLN A 49 -0.49 -1.98 -8.79
N THR A 50 -0.75 -0.89 -8.07
CA THR A 50 -0.49 0.47 -8.55
C THR A 50 1.01 0.69 -8.77
N ALA A 51 1.85 0.29 -7.81
CA ALA A 51 3.30 0.37 -7.94
C ALA A 51 3.83 -0.45 -9.15
N ILE A 52 3.33 -1.67 -9.35
CA ILE A 52 3.69 -2.52 -10.50
C ILE A 52 3.29 -1.86 -11.81
N LYS A 53 2.10 -1.26 -11.88
CA LYS A 53 1.63 -0.54 -13.06
C LYS A 53 2.54 0.66 -13.37
N SER A 54 2.85 1.48 -12.36
CA SER A 54 3.76 2.63 -12.54
C SER A 54 5.16 2.20 -12.95
N ALA A 55 5.68 1.08 -12.45
CA ALA A 55 6.97 0.53 -12.88
C ALA A 55 6.97 0.08 -14.36
N ARG A 56 5.87 -0.53 -14.83
CA ARG A 56 5.71 -0.89 -16.25
C ARG A 56 5.63 0.35 -17.14
N GLU A 57 4.90 1.36 -16.71
CA GLU A 57 4.78 2.63 -17.41
C GLU A 57 6.10 3.41 -17.43
N LEU A 58 6.87 3.37 -16.34
CA LEU A 58 8.23 3.91 -16.31
C LEU A 58 9.13 3.21 -17.34
N LYS A 59 9.08 1.88 -17.40
CA LYS A 59 9.83 1.11 -18.41
C LYS A 59 9.43 1.49 -19.84
N ALA A 60 8.15 1.76 -20.08
CA ALA A 60 7.68 2.24 -21.38
C ALA A 60 8.20 3.66 -21.66
N ALA A 61 8.12 4.58 -20.70
CA ALA A 61 8.62 5.94 -20.82
C ALA A 61 10.14 5.99 -21.11
N ILE A 62 10.93 5.12 -20.47
CA ILE A 62 12.37 4.96 -20.75
C ILE A 62 12.60 4.55 -22.21
N LYS A 63 11.82 3.60 -22.72
CA LYS A 63 11.91 3.17 -24.14
C LYS A 63 11.49 4.27 -25.12
N GLU A 64 10.51 5.08 -24.74
CA GLU A 64 10.07 6.24 -25.51
C GLU A 64 11.03 7.42 -25.44
N GLN A 65 12.06 7.35 -24.57
CA GLN A 65 13.03 8.40 -24.29
C GLN A 65 12.36 9.72 -23.87
N ASN A 66 11.23 9.64 -23.17
CA ASN A 66 10.45 10.82 -22.77
C ASN A 66 10.77 11.20 -21.31
N LEU A 67 11.58 12.24 -21.12
CA LEU A 67 12.08 12.64 -19.81
C LEU A 67 10.96 13.05 -18.85
N SER A 68 10.00 13.84 -19.32
CA SER A 68 8.82 14.28 -18.56
C SER A 68 8.03 13.07 -18.02
N LYS A 69 7.76 12.07 -18.87
CA LYS A 69 7.09 10.84 -18.45
C LYS A 69 7.94 10.02 -17.47
N ILE A 70 9.24 9.91 -17.69
CA ILE A 70 10.13 9.15 -16.79
C ILE A 70 10.13 9.80 -15.42
N GLU A 71 10.26 11.13 -15.33
CA GLU A 71 10.22 11.87 -14.08
C GLU A 71 8.88 11.68 -13.36
N GLY A 72 7.77 11.95 -14.04
CA GLY A 72 6.44 11.80 -13.46
C GLY A 72 6.15 10.38 -12.96
N LYS A 73 6.56 9.34 -13.70
CA LYS A 73 6.38 7.95 -13.28
C LYS A 73 7.32 7.55 -12.14
N THR A 74 8.53 8.10 -12.10
CA THR A 74 9.47 7.85 -11.01
C THR A 74 8.96 8.44 -9.70
N THR A 75 8.43 9.67 -9.72
CA THR A 75 7.77 10.28 -8.55
C THR A 75 6.56 9.46 -8.11
N GLN A 76 5.73 8.99 -9.05
CA GLN A 76 4.58 8.13 -8.73
C GLN A 76 5.00 6.81 -8.06
N ILE A 77 6.14 6.24 -8.45
CA ILE A 77 6.70 5.03 -7.82
C ILE A 77 7.16 5.35 -6.38
N GLN A 78 7.85 6.47 -6.16
CA GLN A 78 8.27 6.90 -4.81
C GLN A 78 7.06 7.04 -3.87
N ASP A 79 6.00 7.71 -4.33
CA ASP A 79 4.75 7.84 -3.58
C ASP A 79 4.10 6.49 -3.27
N SER A 80 4.11 5.58 -4.25
CA SER A 80 3.54 4.23 -4.09
C SER A 80 4.37 3.42 -3.09
N ILE A 81 5.70 3.53 -3.11
CA ILE A 81 6.59 2.90 -2.14
C ILE A 81 6.34 3.45 -0.73
N ALA A 82 6.16 4.77 -0.59
CA ALA A 82 5.85 5.38 0.70
C ALA A 82 4.53 4.85 1.29
N LYS A 83 3.48 4.72 0.46
CA LYS A 83 2.19 4.13 0.84
C LYS A 83 2.33 2.66 1.22
N LEU A 84 3.05 1.87 0.42
CA LEU A 84 3.31 0.45 0.69
C LEU A 84 4.06 0.25 2.02
N ARG A 85 5.06 1.11 2.32
CA ARG A 85 5.74 1.10 3.62
C ARG A 85 4.78 1.39 4.76
N GLN A 86 3.86 2.34 4.58
CA GLN A 86 2.83 2.64 5.58
C GLN A 86 1.89 1.45 5.80
N ASP A 87 1.45 0.80 4.74
CA ASP A 87 0.52 -0.32 4.82
C ASP A 87 1.17 -1.57 5.43
N ILE A 88 2.43 -1.87 5.08
CA ILE A 88 3.18 -2.98 5.71
C ILE A 88 3.40 -2.72 7.20
N ARG A 89 3.58 -1.48 7.66
CA ARG A 89 3.71 -1.18 9.09
C ARG A 89 2.48 -1.59 9.92
N ALA A 90 1.28 -1.62 9.32
CA ALA A 90 0.09 -2.16 10.00
C ALA A 90 0.25 -3.64 10.38
N PHE A 91 1.12 -4.36 9.66
CA PHE A 91 1.47 -5.76 9.89
C PHE A 91 2.79 -5.94 10.66
N SER A 92 3.29 -4.90 11.33
CA SER A 92 4.53 -4.95 12.11
C SER A 92 4.52 -6.03 13.20
N PHE A 93 3.36 -6.48 13.68
CA PHE A 93 3.29 -7.62 14.60
C PHE A 93 3.86 -8.92 14.01
N ILE A 94 3.82 -9.09 12.68
CA ILE A 94 4.35 -10.27 11.97
C ILE A 94 5.87 -10.40 12.15
N GLN A 95 6.59 -9.29 12.38
CA GLN A 95 8.04 -9.29 12.57
C GLN A 95 8.47 -10.12 13.81
N HIS A 96 7.58 -10.34 14.78
CA HIS A 96 7.83 -11.12 15.99
C HIS A 96 7.47 -12.61 15.84
N LEU A 97 6.82 -13.01 14.75
CA LEU A 97 6.40 -14.39 14.54
C LEU A 97 7.54 -15.22 13.93
N PRO A 98 7.95 -16.33 14.55
CA PRO A 98 8.95 -17.22 13.96
C PRO A 98 8.41 -17.78 12.63
N ARG A 99 9.26 -17.79 11.59
CA ARG A 99 8.98 -18.16 10.18
C ARG A 99 8.31 -17.11 9.30
N LEU A 100 7.43 -16.26 9.82
CA LEU A 100 6.75 -15.22 9.01
C LEU A 100 7.51 -13.89 8.99
N ASN A 101 8.41 -13.68 9.94
CA ASN A 101 9.24 -12.49 10.00
C ASN A 101 10.10 -12.28 8.74
N THR A 102 10.58 -13.36 8.11
CA THR A 102 11.39 -13.30 6.89
C THR A 102 10.65 -12.63 5.75
N TYR A 103 9.37 -12.95 5.54
CA TYR A 103 8.53 -12.30 4.52
C TYR A 103 8.31 -10.81 4.80
N TYR A 104 8.14 -10.44 6.07
CA TYR A 104 8.00 -9.04 6.47
C TYR A 104 9.29 -8.26 6.16
N TYR A 105 10.44 -8.83 6.52
CA TYR A 105 11.73 -8.21 6.22
C TYR A 105 12.00 -8.17 4.72
N ASP A 106 11.75 -9.24 3.98
CA ASP A 106 11.93 -9.29 2.52
C ASP A 106 11.12 -8.19 1.82
N ALA A 107 9.86 -8.01 2.20
CA ALA A 107 9.03 -6.93 1.68
C ALA A 107 9.63 -5.54 1.99
N ASN A 108 10.14 -5.32 3.20
CA ASN A 108 10.82 -4.07 3.55
C ASN A 108 12.10 -3.85 2.74
N HIS A 109 12.92 -4.89 2.55
CA HIS A 109 14.12 -4.80 1.72
C HIS A 109 13.78 -4.50 0.26
N LEU A 110 12.76 -5.15 -0.30
CA LEU A 110 12.26 -4.89 -1.65
C LEU A 110 11.83 -3.42 -1.82
N LEU A 111 11.08 -2.87 -0.86
CA LEU A 111 10.66 -1.47 -0.88
C LEU A 111 11.81 -0.49 -0.69
N ASN A 112 12.86 -0.87 0.04
CA ASN A 112 14.09 -0.08 0.15
C ASN A 112 14.85 -0.08 -1.17
N ALA A 113 15.05 -1.25 -1.77
CA ALA A 113 15.70 -1.39 -3.07
C ALA A 113 14.96 -0.62 -4.18
N GLY A 114 13.62 -0.74 -4.22
CA GLY A 114 12.81 0.03 -5.16
C GLY A 114 12.92 1.54 -4.95
N GLY A 115 13.04 1.99 -3.70
CA GLY A 115 13.22 3.40 -3.36
C GLY A 115 14.55 3.94 -3.88
N TYR A 116 15.65 3.22 -3.60
CA TYR A 116 16.97 3.59 -4.11
C TYR A 116 17.05 3.50 -5.64
N ALA A 117 16.37 2.54 -6.27
CA ALA A 117 16.30 2.46 -7.72
C ALA A 117 15.57 3.68 -8.32
N ALA A 118 14.46 4.13 -7.71
CA ALA A 118 13.75 5.32 -8.16
C ALA A 118 14.59 6.60 -7.96
N GLU A 119 15.31 6.71 -6.85
CA GLU A 119 16.24 7.81 -6.59
C GLU A 119 17.39 7.83 -7.60
N ALA A 120 17.98 6.67 -7.91
CA ALA A 120 19.02 6.54 -8.92
C ALA A 120 18.54 7.02 -10.31
N VAL A 121 17.29 6.71 -10.66
CA VAL A 121 16.67 7.20 -11.91
C VAL A 121 16.55 8.73 -11.90
N GLN A 122 16.08 9.34 -10.80
CA GLN A 122 16.01 10.80 -10.68
C GLN A 122 17.38 11.47 -10.78
N ILE A 123 18.40 10.94 -10.12
CA ILE A 123 19.77 11.46 -10.20
C ILE A 123 20.29 11.33 -11.64
N SER A 124 20.03 10.21 -12.30
CA SER A 124 20.43 9.99 -13.70
C SER A 124 19.75 10.97 -14.65
N LEU A 125 18.45 11.23 -14.45
CA LEU A 125 17.70 12.21 -15.23
C LEU A 125 18.30 13.61 -15.11
N LYS A 126 18.58 14.07 -13.88
CA LYS A 126 19.22 15.38 -13.64
C LYS A 126 20.60 15.49 -14.31
N GLY A 127 21.34 14.39 -14.36
CA GLY A 127 22.63 14.35 -15.07
C GLY A 127 22.50 14.39 -16.59
N LEU A 128 21.38 13.87 -17.13
CA LEU A 128 21.11 13.81 -18.58
C LEU A 128 20.42 15.06 -19.11
N GLU A 129 19.69 15.80 -18.28
CA GLU A 129 18.98 17.04 -18.60
C GLU A 129 19.80 18.02 -19.45
N PRO A 130 21.06 18.39 -19.10
CA PRO A 130 21.84 19.32 -19.92
C PRO A 130 22.22 18.77 -21.31
N TYR A 131 22.12 17.45 -21.53
CA TYR A 131 22.44 16.78 -22.78
C TYR A 131 21.19 16.26 -23.52
N ALA A 132 20.00 16.54 -23.00
CA ALA A 132 18.74 15.96 -23.47
C ALA A 132 18.50 16.20 -24.97
N SER A 133 18.71 17.44 -25.43
CA SER A 133 18.53 17.82 -26.84
C SER A 133 19.53 17.14 -27.77
N VAL A 134 20.79 16.97 -27.32
CA VAL A 134 21.85 16.30 -28.11
C VAL A 134 21.58 14.81 -28.23
N LEU A 135 21.03 14.21 -27.17
CA LEU A 135 20.68 12.79 -27.10
C LEU A 135 19.32 12.47 -27.75
N GLY A 136 18.63 13.48 -28.29
CA GLY A 136 17.31 13.31 -28.91
C GLY A 136 16.22 12.89 -27.93
N LEU A 137 16.39 13.19 -26.63
CA LEU A 137 15.42 12.89 -25.60
C LEU A 137 14.22 13.82 -25.76
N LYS A 138 13.03 13.24 -25.66
CA LYS A 138 11.78 13.97 -25.82
C LYS A 138 11.41 14.60 -24.48
N GLU A 139 11.16 15.88 -24.51
CA GLU A 139 10.37 16.54 -23.48
C GLU A 139 8.95 16.62 -24.02
N ASP A 140 7.94 16.35 -23.18
CA ASP A 140 6.58 16.70 -23.56
C ASP A 140 6.57 18.21 -23.81
N ALA A 141 5.96 18.64 -24.91
CA ALA A 141 5.73 20.06 -25.14
C ALA A 141 4.91 20.57 -23.95
N GLN A 142 5.56 21.30 -23.04
CA GLN A 142 4.86 22.12 -22.06
C GLN A 142 3.80 22.88 -22.85
N PRO A 143 2.50 22.81 -22.48
CA PRO A 143 1.53 23.71 -23.09
C PRO A 143 2.06 25.10 -22.80
N ILE A 144 2.56 25.76 -23.85
CA ILE A 144 3.00 27.14 -23.81
C ILE A 144 1.78 27.87 -23.26
N SER A 145 1.90 28.38 -22.03
CA SER A 145 0.90 29.28 -21.50
C SER A 145 0.89 30.46 -22.46
N THR A 146 -0.14 30.53 -23.29
CA THR A 146 -0.43 31.64 -24.19
C THR A 146 -0.61 32.89 -23.33
N GLN A 147 0.49 33.56 -23.00
CA GLN A 147 0.50 34.79 -22.21
C GLN A 147 1.42 35.86 -22.82
N GLU A 148 1.99 35.62 -24.01
CA GLU A 148 2.83 36.63 -24.67
C GLU A 148 2.52 36.69 -26.17
N LYS A 149 1.37 37.29 -26.52
CA LYS A 149 1.14 37.93 -27.83
C LYS A 149 -0.11 38.81 -27.87
N VAL A 150 -0.38 39.60 -26.82
CA VAL A 150 -1.25 40.79 -26.91
C VAL A 150 -0.76 41.84 -25.90
N ALA A 151 0.33 42.53 -26.23
CA ALA A 151 0.67 43.85 -25.69
C ALA A 151 1.65 44.52 -26.67
#